data_AF-A0A0R1MH69-F1
#
_entry.id   AF-A0A0R1MH69-F1
#
_cell.length_a   1.000
_cell.length_b   1.000
_cell.length_c   1.000
_cell.angle_alpha   90.00
_cell.angle_beta   90.00
_cell.angle_gamma   90.00
#
_symmetry.space_group_name_H-M   'P 1'
#
loop_
_entity.id
_entity.type
_entity.pdbx_description
1 polymer ?
#
loop_
_entity_poly.entity_id
_entity_poly.type
_entity_poly.pdbx_seq_one_letter_code
_entity_poly.pdbx_strand_id
1 'polypeptide(L)'
;MNLVQKKTPDYLPSYHGSTNKNYKLYGHYIISDNSRFTKSVHNNTLVVTWNGKKKTSVNIPIIKYYNTNLILNKQQITGRKHQYHLTKIGTPVVTQKKGKNTLVVSYNIGNWFLHVMYLVIITWISCLTYAALKLLKKLKNKLQI
;
A
#
# COMPACT_ATOMS: atom_id res chain seq x y z
N MET A 1 9.13 16.63 24.74
CA MET A 1 8.00 17.13 23.93
C MET A 1 7.17 15.92 23.47
N ASN A 2 5.96 15.74 24.00
CA ASN A 2 5.08 14.63 23.59
C ASN A 2 4.33 15.06 22.32
N LEU A 3 4.59 14.39 21.18
CA LEU A 3 3.80 14.61 19.97
C LEU A 3 2.38 14.07 20.18
N VAL A 4 1.39 14.96 20.21
CA VAL A 4 -0.02 14.59 20.22
C VAL A 4 -0.45 14.26 18.78
N GLN A 5 -0.71 12.98 18.51
CA GLN A 5 -1.16 12.54 17.19
C GLN A 5 -2.69 12.69 17.07
N LYS A 6 -3.15 13.44 16.05
CA LYS A 6 -4.58 13.63 15.76
C LYS A 6 -5.23 12.33 15.28
N LYS A 7 -6.48 12.08 15.71
CA LYS A 7 -7.26 10.87 15.36
C LYS A 7 -7.96 10.93 13.99
N THR A 8 -7.78 12.02 13.23
CA THR A 8 -8.41 12.25 11.92
C THR A 8 -7.37 12.15 10.82
N PRO A 9 -7.06 10.94 10.31
CA PRO A 9 -6.18 10.80 9.15
C PRO A 9 -6.87 11.36 7.89
N ASP A 10 -6.08 11.90 6.97
CA ASP A 10 -6.57 12.40 5.67
C ASP A 10 -7.02 11.26 4.75
N TYR A 11 -6.53 10.03 4.98
CA TYR A 11 -6.89 8.85 4.22
C TYR A 11 -7.08 7.63 5.15
N LEU A 12 -8.30 7.10 5.20
CA LEU A 12 -8.64 5.89 5.95
C LEU A 12 -9.63 5.05 5.13
N PRO A 13 -9.28 3.80 4.75
CA PRO A 13 -10.19 2.95 4.01
C PRO A 13 -11.48 2.70 4.80
N SER A 14 -12.62 2.84 4.13
CA SER A 14 -13.92 2.48 4.67
C SER A 14 -14.38 1.18 4.01
N TYR A 15 -14.17 0.05 4.69
CA TYR A 15 -14.61 -1.25 4.16
C TYR A 15 -16.12 -1.49 4.30
N HIS A 16 -16.80 -0.75 5.19
CA HIS A 16 -18.22 -0.97 5.51
C HIS A 16 -19.04 0.33 5.74
N GLY A 17 -18.72 1.43 5.06
CA GLY A 17 -19.66 2.55 4.89
C GLY A 17 -19.99 3.44 6.09
N SER A 18 -19.29 3.35 7.24
CA SER A 18 -19.57 4.20 8.43
C SER A 18 -18.40 5.10 8.81
N THR A 19 -18.39 6.34 8.33
CA THR A 19 -17.29 7.31 8.47
C THR A 19 -17.03 7.75 9.92
N ASN A 20 -18.06 8.07 10.72
CA ASN A 20 -17.87 8.56 12.09
C ASN A 20 -17.28 7.51 13.06
N LYS A 21 -17.55 6.22 12.86
CA LYS A 21 -16.95 5.15 13.67
C LYS A 21 -15.47 4.96 13.35
N ASN A 22 -15.06 5.23 12.11
CA ASN A 22 -13.71 4.96 11.63
C ASN A 22 -12.63 5.80 12.36
N TYR A 23 -12.91 7.05 12.72
CA TYR A 23 -11.96 7.88 13.49
C TYR A 23 -11.69 7.36 14.90
N LYS A 24 -12.74 6.86 15.59
CA LYS A 24 -12.58 6.20 16.89
C LYS A 24 -11.74 4.92 16.75
N LEU A 25 -12.01 4.13 15.71
CA LEU A 25 -11.26 2.91 15.41
C LEU A 25 -9.80 3.21 15.03
N TYR A 26 -9.51 4.31 14.34
CA TYR A 26 -8.14 4.74 14.06
C TYR A 26 -7.39 5.09 15.34
N GLY A 27 -8.02 5.86 16.23
CA GLY A 27 -7.47 6.13 17.55
C GLY A 27 -7.14 4.87 18.34
N HIS A 28 -8.00 3.85 18.24
CA HIS A 28 -7.80 2.57 18.91
C HIS A 28 -6.70 1.72 18.24
N TYR A 29 -6.85 1.35 16.97
CA TYR A 29 -5.97 0.37 16.33
C TYR A 29 -4.65 0.95 15.79
N ILE A 30 -4.54 2.26 15.60
CA ILE A 30 -3.31 2.89 15.08
C ILE A 30 -2.60 3.67 16.18
N ILE A 31 -3.27 4.60 16.85
CA ILE A 31 -2.61 5.54 17.76
C ILE A 31 -2.28 4.89 19.12
N SER A 32 -3.26 4.23 19.76
CA SER A 32 -3.12 3.81 21.16
C SER A 32 -1.98 2.80 21.39
N ASP A 33 -1.82 1.86 20.46
CA ASP A 33 -0.79 0.83 20.53
C ASP A 33 0.51 1.19 19.79
N ASN A 34 0.57 2.36 19.13
CA ASN A 34 1.67 2.71 18.22
C ASN A 34 3.05 2.64 18.89
N SER A 35 3.13 3.12 20.14
CA SER A 35 4.38 3.21 20.92
C SER A 35 5.03 1.86 21.21
N ARG A 36 4.28 0.76 21.10
CA ARG A 36 4.79 -0.60 21.28
C ARG A 36 5.54 -1.15 20.06
N PHE A 37 5.53 -0.40 18.96
CA PHE A 37 6.09 -0.80 17.67
C PHE A 37 7.12 0.21 17.21
N THR A 38 8.25 -0.28 16.74
CA THR A 38 9.23 0.53 16.00
C THR A 38 8.99 0.35 14.51
N LYS A 39 8.93 1.46 13.77
CA LYS A 39 8.75 1.47 12.31
C LYS A 39 9.95 2.11 11.64
N SER A 40 10.45 1.47 10.59
CA SER A 40 11.49 2.03 9.74
C SER A 40 11.21 1.69 8.28
N VAL A 41 11.81 2.43 7.36
CA VAL A 41 11.75 2.14 5.93
C VAL A 41 13.12 1.66 5.48
N HIS A 42 13.17 0.55 4.76
CA HIS A 42 14.39 -0.01 4.18
C HIS A 42 14.07 -0.59 2.80
N ASN A 43 14.85 -0.21 1.77
CA ASN A 43 14.69 -0.69 0.38
C ASN A 43 13.23 -0.69 -0.10
N ASN A 44 12.54 0.45 0.02
CA ASN A 44 11.13 0.64 -0.37
C ASN A 44 10.13 -0.27 0.37
N THR A 45 10.53 -0.86 1.50
CA THR A 45 9.65 -1.64 2.38
C THR A 45 9.51 -0.99 3.74
N LEU A 46 8.32 -1.07 4.32
CA LEU A 46 8.07 -0.67 5.70
C LEU A 46 8.34 -1.87 6.60
N VAL A 47 9.27 -1.71 7.54
CA VAL A 47 9.64 -2.71 8.53
C VAL A 47 9.04 -2.30 9.87
N VAL A 48 8.19 -3.16 10.43
CA VAL A 48 7.57 -2.97 11.74
C VAL A 48 8.10 -4.02 12.70
N THR A 49 8.65 -3.60 13.83
CA THR A 49 9.21 -4.51 14.83
C THR A 49 8.60 -4.28 16.20
N TRP A 50 8.45 -5.35 16.97
CA TRP A 50 7.95 -5.30 18.34
C TRP A 50 8.43 -6.51 19.13
N ASN A 51 8.34 -6.44 20.46
CA ASN A 51 8.65 -7.54 21.36
C ASN A 51 7.36 -8.16 21.91
N GLY A 52 7.13 -9.43 21.63
CA GLY A 52 5.96 -10.18 22.07
C GLY A 52 6.20 -10.85 23.43
N LYS A 53 5.28 -10.68 24.39
CA LYS A 53 5.39 -11.34 25.70
C LYS A 53 5.06 -12.84 25.65
N LYS A 54 4.12 -13.22 24.78
CA LYS A 54 3.59 -14.58 24.61
C LYS A 54 3.04 -14.77 23.20
N LYS A 55 2.78 -16.03 22.84
CA LYS A 55 2.17 -16.41 21.55
C LYS A 55 0.67 -16.07 21.55
N THR A 56 0.32 -14.91 21.02
CA THR A 56 -1.06 -14.40 20.97
C THR A 56 -1.28 -13.53 19.74
N SER A 57 -2.55 -13.33 19.38
CA SER A 57 -2.91 -12.35 18.36
C SER A 57 -2.53 -10.94 18.79
N VAL A 58 -2.01 -10.15 17.85
CA VAL A 58 -1.67 -8.75 18.03
C VAL A 58 -2.09 -7.97 16.80
N ASN A 59 -2.71 -6.81 17.02
CA ASN A 59 -3.02 -5.86 15.96
C ASN A 59 -1.76 -5.04 15.64
N ILE A 60 -1.39 -4.97 14.36
CA ILE A 60 -0.26 -4.17 13.92
C ILE A 60 -0.79 -2.80 13.47
N PRO A 61 -0.25 -1.68 14.00
CA PRO A 61 -0.76 -0.33 13.71
C PRO A 61 -0.30 0.17 12.33
N ILE A 62 -0.79 -0.49 11.29
CA ILE A 62 -0.62 -0.17 9.87
C ILE A 62 -1.92 -0.50 9.14
N ILE A 63 -2.20 0.15 8.02
CA ILE A 63 -3.36 -0.16 7.17
C ILE A 63 -2.88 -1.03 6.00
N LYS A 64 -3.52 -2.18 5.79
CA LYS A 64 -3.25 -3.05 4.64
C LYS A 64 -4.12 -2.62 3.45
N TYR A 65 -3.49 -2.30 2.32
CA TYR A 65 -4.19 -2.10 1.04
C TYR A 65 -4.26 -3.40 0.23
N TYR A 66 -5.05 -3.42 -0.85
CA TYR A 66 -5.31 -4.63 -1.64
C TYR A 66 -4.02 -5.35 -2.07
N ASN A 67 -3.10 -4.62 -2.71
CA ASN A 67 -1.81 -5.09 -3.23
C ASN A 67 -0.64 -5.05 -2.22
N THR A 68 -0.94 -4.95 -0.92
CA THR A 68 0.08 -5.00 0.14
C THR A 68 0.46 -6.46 0.43
N ASN A 69 1.76 -6.74 0.35
CA ASN A 69 2.37 -7.99 0.78
C ASN A 69 2.87 -7.89 2.22
N LEU A 70 2.73 -8.98 2.96
CA LEU A 70 3.09 -9.08 4.37
C LEU A 70 4.03 -10.27 4.57
N ILE A 71 5.20 -10.02 5.14
CA ILE A 71 6.18 -11.05 5.52
C ILE A 71 6.39 -10.95 7.03
N LEU A 72 5.85 -11.91 7.78
CA LEU A 72 5.99 -12.00 9.22
C LEU A 72 7.12 -12.97 9.56
N ASN A 73 8.14 -12.49 10.28
CA ASN A 73 9.26 -13.32 10.73
C ASN A 73 9.90 -14.14 9.58
N LYS A 74 10.16 -13.49 8.44
CA LYS A 74 10.68 -14.10 7.19
C LYS A 74 9.72 -15.03 6.45
N GLN A 75 8.50 -15.23 6.92
CA GLN A 75 7.47 -16.03 6.25
C GLN A 75 6.39 -15.14 5.64
N GLN A 76 6.12 -15.30 4.34
CA GLN A 76 5.01 -14.61 3.70
C GLN A 76 3.68 -15.12 4.27
N ILE A 77 2.81 -14.18 4.65
CA ILE A 77 1.48 -14.48 5.19
C ILE A 77 0.39 -13.98 4.25
N THR A 78 -0.70 -14.75 4.15
CA THR A 78 -1.81 -14.47 3.24
C THR A 78 -3.15 -14.60 3.95
N GLY A 79 -4.10 -13.73 3.59
CA GLY A 79 -5.47 -13.79 4.13
C GLY A 79 -6.21 -15.05 3.66
N ARG A 80 -5.93 -15.53 2.45
CA ARG A 80 -6.52 -16.77 1.88
C ARG A 80 -6.26 -18.01 2.75
N LYS A 81 -5.10 -18.06 3.41
CA LYS A 81 -4.71 -19.15 4.32
C LYS A 81 -5.05 -18.87 5.77
N HIS A 82 -5.87 -17.85 6.06
CA HIS A 82 -6.25 -17.43 7.41
C HIS A 82 -5.04 -17.13 8.34
N GLN A 83 -3.89 -16.76 7.77
CA GLN A 83 -2.66 -16.49 8.54
C GLN A 83 -2.70 -15.10 9.21
N TYR A 84 -3.63 -14.25 8.78
CA TYR A 84 -4.03 -13.02 9.44
C TYR A 84 -5.49 -12.72 9.07
N HIS A 85 -6.11 -11.82 9.83
CA HIS A 85 -7.36 -11.18 9.47
C HIS A 85 -7.20 -9.65 9.55
N LEU A 86 -8.17 -8.93 8.99
CA LEU A 86 -8.19 -7.47 9.03
C LEU A 86 -9.26 -6.99 10.01
N THR A 87 -9.00 -5.90 10.71
CA THR A 87 -10.04 -5.16 11.44
C THR A 87 -10.97 -4.42 10.47
N LYS A 88 -12.03 -3.80 11.01
CA LYS A 88 -12.98 -2.99 10.24
C LYS A 88 -12.34 -1.83 9.46
N ILE A 89 -11.15 -1.38 9.88
CA ILE A 89 -10.40 -0.31 9.20
C ILE A 89 -9.14 -0.82 8.48
N GLY A 90 -9.05 -2.14 8.27
CA GLY A 90 -7.99 -2.73 7.46
C GLY A 90 -6.65 -2.92 8.16
N THR A 91 -6.59 -2.86 9.49
CA THR A 91 -5.34 -3.17 10.22
C THR A 91 -5.15 -4.68 10.35
N PRO A 92 -3.95 -5.23 10.08
CA PRO A 92 -3.73 -6.65 10.14
C PRO A 92 -3.54 -7.13 11.59
N VAL A 93 -4.25 -8.21 11.93
CA VAL A 93 -4.10 -8.93 13.19
C VAL A 93 -3.39 -10.24 12.91
N VAL A 94 -2.21 -10.41 13.51
CA VAL A 94 -1.30 -11.56 13.28
C VAL A 94 -0.99 -12.27 14.59
N THR A 95 -0.61 -13.55 14.52
CA THR A 95 -0.14 -14.30 15.69
C THR A 95 1.35 -14.01 15.92
N GLN A 96 1.69 -13.33 17.01
CA GLN A 96 3.09 -13.07 17.38
C GLN A 96 3.73 -14.28 18.07
N LYS A 97 5.06 -14.35 18.07
CA LYS A 97 5.84 -15.24 18.96
C LYS A 97 6.33 -14.49 20.20
N LYS A 98 6.77 -15.23 21.22
CA LYS A 98 7.53 -14.64 22.35
C LYS A 98 8.86 -14.09 21.83
N GLY A 99 9.27 -12.91 22.30
CA GLY A 99 10.49 -12.24 21.86
C GLY A 99 10.28 -11.33 20.64
N LYS A 100 11.36 -11.06 19.91
CA LYS A 100 11.37 -10.16 18.76
C LYS A 100 10.51 -10.69 17.61
N ASN A 101 9.63 -9.84 17.11
CA ASN A 101 8.83 -10.06 15.90
C ASN A 101 9.12 -8.95 14.89
N THR A 102 9.08 -9.31 13.61
CA THR A 102 9.26 -8.38 12.49
C THR A 102 8.19 -8.63 11.45
N LEU A 103 7.47 -7.59 11.05
CA LEU A 103 6.58 -7.58 9.89
C LEU A 103 7.18 -6.66 8.82
N VAL A 104 7.52 -7.23 7.67
CA VAL A 104 7.92 -6.47 6.49
C VAL A 104 6.69 -6.29 5.61
N VAL A 105 6.46 -5.05 5.20
CA VAL A 105 5.30 -4.60 4.45
C VAL A 105 5.81 -4.00 3.16
N SER A 106 5.39 -4.58 2.04
CA SER A 106 5.75 -4.09 0.70
C SER A 106 4.52 -3.94 -0.16
N TYR A 107 4.63 -3.13 -1.21
CA TYR A 107 3.58 -2.97 -2.21
C TYR A 107 4.02 -3.66 -3.49
N ASN A 108 3.15 -4.49 -4.07
CA ASN A 108 3.41 -5.11 -5.36
C ASN A 108 2.40 -4.59 -6.38
N ILE A 109 2.88 -3.80 -7.33
CA ILE A 109 2.09 -3.35 -8.47
C ILE A 109 1.73 -4.60 -9.29
N GLY A 110 0.44 -4.93 -9.37
CA GLY A 110 -0.01 -6.10 -10.12
C GLY A 110 0.41 -6.03 -11.59
N ASN A 111 0.75 -7.18 -12.18
CA ASN A 111 1.27 -7.29 -13.55
C ASN A 111 0.37 -6.64 -14.61
N TRP A 112 -0.93 -6.53 -14.36
CA TRP A 112 -1.89 -5.82 -15.22
C TRP A 112 -1.49 -4.37 -15.51
N PHE A 113 -0.86 -3.69 -14.54
CA PHE A 113 -0.44 -2.29 -14.70
C PHE A 113 0.63 -2.13 -15.78
N LEU A 114 1.55 -3.10 -15.89
CA LEU A 114 2.59 -3.08 -16.93
C LEU A 114 1.98 -3.21 -18.32
N HIS A 115 0.94 -4.05 -18.49
CA HIS A 115 0.23 -4.17 -19.77
C HIS A 115 -0.44 -2.85 -20.19
N VAL A 116 -1.08 -2.15 -19.25
CA VAL A 116 -1.67 -0.82 -19.52
C VAL A 116 -0.59 0.20 -19.88
N MET A 117 0.57 0.15 -19.21
CA MET A 117 1.68 1.05 -19.50
C MET A 117 2.22 0.85 -20.93
N TYR A 118 2.34 -0.39 -21.40
CA TYR A 118 2.71 -0.67 -22.78
C TYR A 118 1.69 -0.14 -23.80
N LEU A 119 0.39 -0.30 -23.52
CA LEU A 119 -0.66 0.25 -24.39
C LEU A 119 -0.54 1.76 -24.51
N VAL A 120 -0.33 2.47 -23.39
CA VAL A 120 -0.12 3.92 -23.39
C VAL A 120 1.08 4.32 -24.26
N ILE A 121 2.21 3.61 -24.11
CA ILE A 121 3.42 3.88 -24.92
C ILE A 121 3.13 3.68 -26.41
N ILE A 122 2.46 2.58 -26.79
CA ILE A 122 2.09 2.31 -28.18
C ILE A 122 1.18 3.41 -28.73
N THR A 123 0.18 3.85 -27.96
CA THR A 123 -0.72 4.94 -28.37
C THR A 123 0.05 6.23 -28.63
N TRP A 124 0.98 6.62 -27.73
CA TRP A 124 1.80 7.81 -27.95
C TRP A 124 2.68 7.70 -29.18
N ILE A 125 3.32 6.56 -29.43
CA ILE A 125 4.12 6.32 -30.64
C ILE A 125 3.25 6.43 -31.90
N SER A 126 2.04 5.86 -31.90
CA SER A 126 1.10 5.97 -33.02
C SER A 126 0.66 7.42 -33.26
N CYS A 127 0.36 8.19 -32.21
CA CYS A 127 0.02 9.61 -32.34
C CYS A 127 1.17 10.44 -32.91
N LEU A 128 2.40 10.22 -32.42
CA LEU A 128 3.59 10.93 -32.87
C LEU A 128 3.92 10.61 -34.33
N THR A 129 3.86 9.33 -34.71
CA THR A 129 4.10 8.91 -36.10
C THR A 129 3.06 9.49 -37.05
N TYR A 130 1.76 9.45 -36.68
CA TYR A 130 0.72 10.09 -37.47
C TYR A 130 0.93 11.61 -37.63
N ALA A 131 1.25 12.31 -36.53
CA ALA A 131 1.52 13.74 -36.56
C ALA A 131 2.72 14.08 -37.46
N ALA A 132 3.81 13.32 -37.34
CA ALA A 132 5.00 13.49 -38.17
C ALA A 132 4.69 13.28 -39.66
N LEU A 133 3.97 12.21 -40.01
CA LEU A 133 3.56 11.95 -41.40
C LEU A 133 2.66 13.06 -41.95
N LYS A 134 1.73 13.58 -41.14
CA LYS A 134 0.86 14.69 -41.53
C LYS A 134 1.65 15.98 -41.75
N LEU A 135 2.62 16.28 -40.89
CA LEU A 135 3.51 17.43 -41.04
C LEU A 135 4.37 17.32 -42.30
N LEU A 136 4.97 16.15 -42.56
CA LEU A 136 5.77 15.90 -43.77
C LEU A 136 4.93 16.06 -45.05
N LYS A 137 3.70 15.52 -45.07
CA LYS A 137 2.76 15.72 -46.19
C LYS A 137 2.44 17.21 -46.40
N LYS A 138 2.18 17.95 -45.32
CA LYS A 138 1.88 19.40 -45.40
C LYS A 138 3.07 20.20 -45.95
N LEU A 139 4.29 19.87 -45.52
CA LEU A 139 5.52 20.52 -46.01
C LEU A 139 5.75 20.23 -47.49
N LYS A 140 5.61 18.97 -47.92
CA LYS A 140 5.76 18.58 -49.34
C LYS A 140 4.77 19.33 -50.25
N ASN A 141 3.50 19.40 -49.85
CA ASN A 141 2.48 20.10 -50.64
C ASN A 141 2.76 21.61 -50.76
N LYS A 142 3.44 22.23 -49.79
CA LYS A 142 3.80 23.66 -49.82
C LYS A 142 5.01 23.96 -50.70
N LEU A 143 5.85 22.95 -50.99
CA LEU A 143 7.05 23.06 -51.84
C LEU A 143 6.78 22.78 -53.33
N GLN A 144 5.59 22.25 -53.67
CA GLN A 144 5.18 21.95 -55.06
C GLN A 144 4.27 23.04 -55.67
N ILE A 145 4.29 24.25 -55.11
CA ILE A 145 3.69 25.49 -55.63
C ILE A 145 4.85 26.42 -55.96
#